data_AF-A0AAD5A8T5-F1
#
_entry.id   AF-A0AAD5A8T5-F1
#
_cell.length_a   1.000
_cell.length_b   1.000
_cell.length_c   1.000
_cell.angle_alpha   90.00
_cell.angle_beta   90.00
_cell.angle_gamma   90.00
#
_symmetry.space_group_name_H-M   'P 1'
#
loop_
_entity.id
_entity.type
_entity.pdbx_description
1 polymer ?
#
loop_
_entity_poly.entity_id
_entity_poly.type
_entity_poly.pdbx_seq_one_letter_code
_entity_poly.pdbx_strand_id
1 'polypeptide(L)'
;LRLSGEKGSCSGRLEVYLNATWGFVCDDQWNISNAQVVCRQLDCGSALSADRFGPGEGTVWLNRVKCRGDEIHLWDCHHSLKKHTDCSHAGVTC
;
A
#
# COMPACT_ATOMS: atom_id res chain seq x y z
N LEU A 1 -3.32 -8.84 -1.67
CA LEU A 1 -3.48 -7.55 -0.93
C LEU A 1 -4.95 -7.14 -1.02
N ARG A 2 -5.42 -6.26 -0.14
CA ARG A 2 -6.80 -5.73 -0.19
C ARG A 2 -6.84 -4.27 0.21
N LEU A 3 -7.90 -3.57 -0.19
CA LEU A 3 -8.25 -2.28 0.36
C LEU A 3 -9.33 -2.45 1.42
N SER A 4 -9.16 -1.75 2.53
CA SER A 4 -10.10 -1.72 3.64
C SER A 4 -10.56 -0.27 3.85
N GLY A 5 -11.85 -0.03 3.68
CA GLY A 5 -12.43 1.31 3.79
C GLY A 5 -13.92 1.32 3.44
N GLU A 6 -14.64 2.34 3.92
CA GLU A 6 -16.09 2.46 3.75
C GLU A 6 -16.50 3.00 2.35
N LYS A 7 -15.54 3.51 1.56
CA LYS A 7 -15.80 4.29 0.33
C LYS A 7 -15.79 3.51 -0.99
N GLY A 8 -15.78 2.17 -0.95
CA GLY A 8 -15.91 1.31 -2.14
C GLY A 8 -14.77 0.31 -2.29
N SER A 9 -14.86 -0.58 -3.29
CA SER A 9 -13.89 -1.67 -3.50
C SER A 9 -12.49 -1.19 -3.93
N CYS A 10 -12.38 0.04 -4.45
CA CYS A 10 -11.17 0.59 -5.05
C CYS A 10 -10.56 1.77 -4.28
N SER A 11 -11.06 2.08 -3.08
CA SER A 11 -10.50 3.12 -2.23
C SER A 11 -10.41 2.65 -0.79
N GLY A 12 -9.25 2.86 -0.15
CA GLY A 12 -9.09 2.58 1.26
C GLY A 12 -7.66 2.36 1.71
N ARG A 13 -7.54 1.92 2.95
CA ARG A 13 -6.29 1.52 3.58
C ARG A 13 -5.79 0.23 2.95
N LEU A 14 -4.51 0.23 2.59
CA LEU A 14 -3.86 -0.90 1.94
C LEU A 14 -3.38 -1.92 2.97
N GLU A 15 -3.84 -3.15 2.83
CA GLU A 15 -3.44 -4.28 3.68
C GLU A 15 -2.83 -5.41 2.82
N VAL A 16 -1.73 -5.98 3.31
CA VAL A 16 -0.98 -7.04 2.65
C VAL A 16 -1.04 -8.30 3.50
N TYR A 17 -1.28 -9.44 2.85
CA TYR A 17 -1.34 -10.74 3.50
C TYR A 17 -0.05 -11.51 3.22
N LEU A 18 0.76 -11.71 4.25
CA LEU A 18 2.03 -12.46 4.20
C LEU A 18 2.15 -13.31 5.46
N ASN A 19 2.80 -14.47 5.36
CA ASN A 19 3.01 -15.37 6.52
C ASN A 19 1.74 -15.60 7.35
N ALA A 20 0.64 -15.91 6.67
CA ALA A 20 -0.68 -16.16 7.25
C ALA A 20 -1.29 -15.01 8.07
N THR A 21 -0.75 -13.78 7.98
CA THR A 21 -1.21 -12.63 8.78
C THR A 21 -1.33 -11.36 7.93
N TRP A 22 -2.33 -10.53 8.27
CA TRP A 22 -2.51 -9.21 7.67
C TRP A 22 -1.58 -8.21 8.34
N GLY A 23 -0.94 -7.38 7.54
CA GLY A 23 -0.15 -6.25 7.99
C GLY A 23 -0.26 -5.10 7.01
N PHE A 24 0.33 -3.98 7.36
CA PHE A 24 0.17 -2.75 6.61
C PHE A 24 1.44 -2.35 5.87
N VAL A 25 1.24 -1.43 4.93
CA VAL A 25 2.32 -0.79 4.19
C VAL A 25 2.54 0.59 4.79
N CYS A 26 3.80 0.92 5.05
CA CYS A 26 4.20 2.21 5.60
C CYS A 26 4.07 3.31 4.54
N ASP A 27 3.62 4.51 4.94
CA ASP A 27 3.45 5.67 4.04
C ASP A 27 4.77 6.40 3.69
N ASP A 28 5.90 5.96 4.25
CA ASP A 28 7.24 6.42 3.90
C ASP A 28 7.49 6.29 2.38
N GLN A 29 7.69 7.42 1.71
CA GLN A 29 7.88 7.53 0.25
C GLN A 29 6.67 7.07 -0.59
N TRP A 30 5.52 6.85 0.04
CA TRP A 30 4.29 6.47 -0.64
C TRP A 30 3.79 7.59 -1.55
N ASN A 31 3.66 7.28 -2.84
CA ASN A 31 3.32 8.23 -3.89
C ASN A 31 2.39 7.62 -4.95
N ILE A 32 1.99 8.43 -5.94
CA ILE A 32 1.04 8.03 -6.97
C ILE A 32 1.53 6.83 -7.81
N SER A 33 2.83 6.68 -8.03
CA SER A 33 3.38 5.52 -8.74
C SER A 33 3.22 4.23 -7.93
N ASN A 34 3.30 4.31 -6.59
CA ASN A 34 2.97 3.15 -5.74
C ASN A 34 1.47 2.83 -5.83
N ALA A 35 0.63 3.87 -5.72
CA ALA A 35 -0.82 3.70 -5.83
C ALA A 35 -1.21 3.09 -7.18
N GLN A 36 -0.56 3.50 -8.27
CA GLN A 36 -0.82 2.98 -9.61
C GLN A 36 -0.59 1.46 -9.70
N VAL A 37 0.49 0.96 -9.11
CA VAL A 37 0.77 -0.48 -9.07
C VAL A 37 -0.32 -1.21 -8.28
N VAL A 38 -0.75 -0.67 -7.14
CA VAL A 38 -1.81 -1.26 -6.32
C VAL A 38 -3.15 -1.29 -7.05
N CYS A 39 -3.56 -0.16 -7.64
CA CYS A 39 -4.82 -0.03 -8.38
C CYS A 39 -4.87 -1.00 -9.57
N ARG A 40 -3.75 -1.13 -10.30
CA ARG A 40 -3.63 -2.10 -11.38
C ARG A 40 -3.64 -3.54 -10.87
N GLN A 41 -2.96 -3.82 -9.77
CA GLN A 41 -2.91 -5.16 -9.16
C GLN A 41 -4.29 -5.61 -8.63
N LEU A 42 -5.15 -4.67 -8.25
CA LEU A 42 -6.52 -4.91 -7.81
C LEU A 42 -7.56 -4.85 -8.93
N ASP A 43 -7.15 -4.62 -10.17
CA ASP A 43 -8.02 -4.44 -11.32
C ASP A 43 -9.04 -3.29 -11.14
N CYS A 44 -8.61 -2.25 -10.43
CA CYS A 44 -9.39 -1.03 -10.14
C CYS A 44 -9.10 0.11 -11.14
N GLY A 45 -8.22 -0.11 -12.11
CA GLY A 45 -7.82 0.90 -13.09
C GLY A 45 -6.65 1.77 -12.63
N SER A 46 -6.72 3.07 -12.92
CA SER A 46 -5.66 4.05 -12.63
C SER A 46 -5.81 4.65 -11.24
N ALA A 47 -4.69 4.95 -10.59
CA ALA A 47 -4.70 5.62 -9.30
C ALA A 47 -5.05 7.11 -9.43
N LEU A 48 -5.98 7.56 -8.60
CA LEU A 48 -6.36 8.96 -8.43
C LEU A 48 -5.54 9.63 -7.33
N SER A 49 -5.28 8.92 -6.22
CA SER A 49 -4.46 9.43 -5.13
C SER A 49 -3.71 8.34 -4.36
N ALA A 50 -2.59 8.75 -3.78
CA ALA A 50 -1.86 8.01 -2.77
C ALA A 50 -2.22 8.60 -1.40
N ASP A 51 -3.02 7.87 -0.64
CA ASP A 51 -3.62 8.34 0.60
C ASP A 51 -2.79 7.91 1.81
N ARG A 52 -2.98 8.63 2.92
CA ARG A 52 -2.37 8.36 4.21
C ARG A 52 -3.46 8.19 5.25
N PHE A 53 -3.51 7.01 5.82
CA PHE A 53 -4.38 6.66 6.94
C PHE A 53 -3.53 6.76 8.21
N GLY A 54 -4.10 7.23 9.32
CA GLY A 54 -3.40 7.63 10.54
C GLY A 54 -2.39 6.61 11.13
N PRO A 55 -1.81 6.92 12.31
CA PRO A 55 -0.71 6.14 12.87
C PRO A 55 -1.06 4.64 12.93
N GLY A 56 -0.15 3.82 12.43
CA GLY A 56 -0.45 2.44 12.18
C GLY A 56 -0.13 1.50 13.32
N GLU A 57 -1.18 0.90 13.89
CA GLU A 57 -1.02 -0.23 14.81
C GLU A 57 -0.97 -1.55 14.02
N GLY A 58 -0.01 -2.43 14.34
CA GLY A 58 0.13 -3.75 13.74
C GLY A 58 1.51 -4.04 13.14
N THR A 59 1.60 -5.08 12.31
CA THR A 59 2.85 -5.48 11.65
C THR A 59 3.06 -4.71 10.35
N VAL A 60 4.19 -4.04 10.21
CA VAL A 60 4.63 -3.45 8.93
C VAL A 60 5.22 -4.54 8.05
N TRP A 61 4.59 -4.80 6.91
CA TRP A 61 5.09 -5.76 5.92
C TRP A 61 6.06 -5.13 4.92
N LEU A 62 5.73 -3.93 4.46
CA LEU A 62 6.49 -3.22 3.44
C LEU A 62 6.73 -1.79 3.92
N ASN A 63 7.97 -1.33 3.78
CA ASN A 63 8.38 0.02 4.13
C ASN A 63 9.17 0.66 2.99
N ARG A 64 9.12 2.00 2.86
CA ARG A 64 9.84 2.79 1.83
C ARG A 64 9.67 2.20 0.44
N VAL A 65 8.42 1.88 0.10
CA VAL A 65 8.10 1.26 -1.19
C VAL A 65 8.26 2.33 -2.27
N LYS A 66 9.06 2.02 -3.28
CA LYS A 66 9.34 2.91 -4.39
C LYS A 66 9.13 2.16 -5.70
N CYS A 67 7.96 2.37 -6.28
CA CYS A 67 7.59 1.85 -7.59
C CYS A 67 7.94 2.86 -8.68
N ARG A 68 8.25 2.35 -9.88
CA ARG A 68 8.31 3.09 -11.13
C ARG A 68 6.91 3.39 -11.66
N GLY A 69 5.94 2.51 -11.38
CA GLY A 69 4.52 2.65 -11.74
C GLY A 69 4.03 1.62 -12.77
N ASP A 70 4.93 0.78 -13.29
CA ASP A 70 4.67 -0.26 -14.28
C ASP A 70 4.96 -1.67 -13.77
N GLU A 71 5.35 -1.81 -12.50
CA GLU A 71 5.47 -3.09 -11.81
C GLU A 71 4.13 -3.82 -11.69
N ILE A 72 4.15 -5.15 -11.82
CA ILE A 72 2.92 -5.96 -11.80
C ILE A 72 2.38 -6.08 -10.37
N HIS A 73 3.27 -6.27 -9.40
CA HIS A 73 2.90 -6.37 -8.00
C HIS A 73 3.67 -5.38 -7.14
N LEU A 74 3.06 -4.99 -6.01
CA LEU A 74 3.69 -4.07 -5.07
C LEU A 74 5.02 -4.56 -4.50
N TRP A 75 5.19 -5.87 -4.33
CA TRP A 75 6.43 -6.48 -3.85
C TRP A 75 7.53 -6.58 -4.92
N ASP A 76 7.21 -6.32 -6.19
CA ASP A 76 8.21 -6.22 -7.25
C ASP A 76 8.90 -4.84 -7.24
N CYS A 77 8.28 -3.85 -6.60
CA CYS A 77 8.88 -2.53 -6.40
C CYS A 77 10.05 -2.60 -5.41
N HIS A 78 10.95 -1.61 -5.49
CA HIS A 78 11.99 -1.48 -4.48
C HIS A 78 11.36 -1.20 -3.12
N HIS A 79 11.69 -1.97 -2.10
CA HIS A 79 11.12 -1.82 -0.75
C HIS A 79 12.12 -2.25 0.32
N SER A 80 11.89 -1.79 1.54
CA SER A 80 12.63 -2.19 2.73
C SER A 80 11.79 -3.13 3.59
N LEU A 81 12.41 -4.22 4.04
CA LEU A 81 11.82 -5.17 5.00
C LEU A 81 12.17 -4.84 6.46
N LYS A 82 12.86 -3.71 6.71
CA LYS A 82 13.18 -3.29 8.08
C LYS A 82 11.89 -2.97 8.81
N LYS A 83 11.70 -3.61 9.98
CA LYS A 83 10.64 -3.26 10.92
C LYS A 83 10.81 -1.80 11.34
N HIS A 84 9.96 -0.94 10.80
CA HIS A 84 9.79 0.44 11.23
C HIS A 84 8.49 0.47 12.01
N THR A 85 8.53 0.92 13.25
CA THR A 85 7.35 0.96 14.14
C THR A 85 6.72 2.34 14.22
N ASP A 86 7.32 3.34 13.59
CA ASP A 86 6.87 4.74 13.65
C ASP A 86 6.58 5.24 12.23
N CYS A 87 5.42 4.85 11.69
CA CYS A 87 4.87 5.42 10.46
C CYS A 87 3.36 5.21 10.35
N SER A 88 2.76 5.83 9.34
CA SER A 88 1.32 5.78 9.12
C SER A 88 0.96 4.71 8.09
N HIS A 89 -0.33 4.34 8.04
CA HIS A 89 -0.83 3.39 7.05
C HIS A 89 -0.90 4.02 5.67
N ALA A 90 -0.29 3.38 4.68
CA ALA A 90 -0.51 3.73 3.28
C ALA A 90 -1.93 3.34 2.85
N GLY A 91 -2.49 4.13 1.94
CA GLY A 91 -3.71 3.78 1.25
C GLY A 91 -3.75 4.36 -0.15
N VAL A 92 -4.82 4.05 -0.86
CA VAL A 92 -4.98 4.43 -2.26
C VAL A 92 -6.44 4.74 -2.54
N THR A 93 -6.64 5.61 -3.51
CA THR A 93 -7.91 5.76 -4.21
C THR A 93 -7.65 5.56 -5.69
N CYS A 94 -8.26 4.52 -6.23
CA CYS A 94 -8.61 4.37 -7.63
C CYS A 94 -10.09 4.76 -7.76
#